data_AF-A0A486XJU3-F1
#
_entry.id   AF-A0A486XJU3-F1
#
_cell.length_a   1.000
_cell.length_b   1.000
_cell.length_c   1.000
_cell.angle_alpha   90.00
_cell.angle_beta   90.00
_cell.angle_gamma   90.00
#
_symmetry.space_group_name_H-M   'P 1'
#
loop_
_entity.id
_entity.type
_entity.pdbx_description
1 polymer ?
#
loop_
_entity_poly.entity_id
_entity_poly.type
_entity_poly.pdbx_seq_one_letter_code
_entity_poly.pdbx_strand_id
1 'polypeptide(L)'
;MLVPAYSPEQALELVVSGRVDATSVLCQLNGMEAKEQHLNLIPVLLHYPPLHHSDGYLMLSTDFYLNYTDVAEQLWSALPYTLDKNRYLQYLDYPFL
;
A
#
# COMPACT_ATOMS: atom_id res chain seq x y z
N MET A 1 -8.24 22.70 -2.48
CA MET A 1 -7.77 22.32 -3.83
C MET A 1 -6.97 21.06 -3.67
N LEU A 2 -7.24 19.99 -4.43
CA LEU A 2 -6.45 18.75 -4.34
C LEU A 2 -5.20 18.91 -5.21
N VAL A 3 -4.04 18.59 -4.67
CA VAL A 3 -2.77 18.57 -5.38
C VAL A 3 -2.39 17.10 -5.59
N PRO A 4 -2.21 16.63 -6.85
CA PRO A 4 -1.81 15.26 -7.09
C PRO A 4 -0.36 15.04 -6.61
N ALA A 5 -0.11 13.86 -6.05
CA ALA A 5 1.22 13.35 -5.75
C ALA A 5 1.40 11.99 -6.42
N TYR A 6 2.60 11.72 -6.91
CA TYR A 6 2.93 10.49 -7.65
C TYR A 6 3.65 9.46 -6.78
N SER A 7 4.02 9.82 -5.56
CA SER A 7 4.56 8.91 -4.54
C SER A 7 4.21 9.39 -3.13
N PRO A 8 4.24 8.50 -2.12
CA PRO A 8 4.07 8.88 -0.71
C PRO A 8 5.08 9.93 -0.24
N GLU A 9 6.34 9.83 -0.68
CA GLU A 9 7.41 10.78 -0.32
C GLU A 9 7.10 12.18 -0.84
N GLN A 10 6.72 12.29 -2.11
CA GLN A 10 6.33 13.57 -2.69
C GLN A 10 5.12 14.16 -1.96
N ALA A 11 4.15 13.32 -1.60
CA ALA A 11 2.97 13.77 -0.87
C ALA A 11 3.33 14.35 0.51
N LEU A 12 4.30 13.76 1.20
CA LEU A 12 4.83 14.26 2.47
C LEU A 12 5.63 15.55 2.30
N GLU A 13 6.47 15.66 1.27
CA GLU A 13 7.20 16.90 0.96
C GLU A 13 6.27 18.09 0.70
N LEU A 14 5.12 17.85 0.06
CA LEU A 14 4.10 18.90 -0.15
C LEU A 14 3.52 19.42 1.18
N VAL A 15 3.38 18.56 2.19
CA VAL A 15 2.95 18.97 3.54
C VAL A 15 4.05 19.78 4.21
N VAL A 16 5.29 19.28 4.20
CA VAL A 16 6.45 19.93 4.83
C VAL A 16 6.72 21.32 4.24
N SER A 17 6.57 21.46 2.92
CA SER A 17 6.74 22.73 2.22
C SER A 17 5.56 23.69 2.38
N GLY A 18 4.50 23.29 3.09
CA GLY A 18 3.30 24.10 3.29
C GLY A 18 2.47 24.30 2.02
N ARG A 19 2.69 23.48 0.98
CA ARG A 19 1.89 23.53 -0.25
C ARG A 19 0.52 22.88 -0.08
N VAL A 20 0.40 21.96 0.87
CA VAL A 20 -0.87 21.37 1.31
C VAL A 20 -0.88 21.27 2.84
N ASP A 21 -2.07 21.30 3.44
CA ASP A 21 -2.22 21.22 4.90
C ASP A 21 -2.07 19.79 5.45
N ALA A 22 -2.41 18.78 4.63
CA ALA A 22 -2.39 17.37 5.01
C ALA A 22 -2.30 16.45 3.78
N THR A 23 -1.86 15.21 4.02
CA THR A 23 -1.87 14.10 3.05
C THR A 23 -2.29 12.80 3.71
N SER A 24 -2.73 11.82 2.94
CA SER A 24 -2.99 10.44 3.40
C SER A 24 -1.86 9.51 2.98
N VAL A 25 -1.37 8.69 3.91
CA VAL A 25 -0.33 7.67 3.68
C VAL A 25 -0.79 6.30 4.20
N LEU A 26 -0.11 5.24 3.77
CA LEU A 26 -0.34 3.90 4.32
C LEU A 26 0.14 3.88 5.77
N CYS A 27 -0.80 3.72 6.71
CA CYS A 27 -0.48 3.67 8.14
C CYS A 27 -0.67 2.28 8.75
N GLN A 28 -1.44 1.41 8.11
CA GLN A 28 -1.65 0.03 8.52
C GLN A 28 -1.80 -0.89 7.32
N LEU A 29 -1.26 -2.10 7.46
CA LEU A 29 -1.44 -3.20 6.52
C LEU A 29 -1.87 -4.45 7.29
N ASN A 30 -3.04 -4.99 6.95
CA ASN A 30 -3.57 -6.21 7.58
C ASN A 30 -3.57 -6.16 9.13
N GLY A 31 -3.86 -4.97 9.70
CA GLY A 31 -3.88 -4.69 11.13
C GLY A 31 -2.52 -4.46 11.79
N MET A 32 -1.42 -4.50 11.02
CA MET A 32 -0.08 -4.17 11.49
C MET A 32 0.25 -2.73 11.11
N GLU A 33 0.88 -1.98 12.01
CA GLU A 33 1.36 -0.64 11.69
C GLU A 33 2.39 -0.70 10.57
N ALA A 34 2.15 0.06 9.50
CA ALA A 34 3.14 0.28 8.46
C ALA A 34 4.18 1.26 9.02
N LYS A 35 5.39 0.76 9.31
CA LYS A 35 6.49 1.57 9.82
C LYS A 35 7.29 2.18 8.68
N GLU A 36 6.66 3.03 7.88
CA GLU A 36 7.36 3.72 6.80
C GLU A 36 8.45 4.62 7.40
N GLN A 37 9.72 4.25 7.16
CA GLN A 37 10.87 4.88 7.82
C GLN A 37 10.91 6.40 7.61
N HIS A 38 10.46 6.87 6.43
CA HIS A 38 10.42 8.29 6.10
C HIS A 38 9.45 9.10 6.97
N LEU A 39 8.40 8.50 7.56
CA LEU A 39 7.47 9.23 8.45
C LEU A 39 8.16 9.66 9.74
N ASN A 40 9.17 8.93 10.20
CA ASN A 40 9.95 9.29 11.39
C ASN A 40 10.99 10.38 11.12
N LEU A 41 11.30 10.64 9.85
CA LEU A 41 12.33 11.60 9.44
C LEU A 41 11.75 12.99 9.14
N ILE A 42 10.43 13.12 9.15
CA ILE A 42 9.72 14.31 8.70
C ILE A 42 8.88 14.87 9.86
N PRO A 43 8.89 16.19 10.12
CA PRO A 43 8.16 16.80 11.23
C PRO A 43 6.66 16.94 10.92
N VAL A 44 5.97 15.81 10.72
CA VAL A 44 4.52 15.75 10.50
C VAL A 44 3.81 15.17 11.72
N LEU A 45 2.57 15.60 11.95
CA LEU A 45 1.68 15.00 12.94
C LEU A 45 0.89 13.87 12.28
N LEU A 46 1.00 12.65 12.82
CA LEU A 46 0.21 11.51 12.37
C LEU A 46 -1.13 11.46 13.10
N HIS A 47 -2.22 11.35 12.34
CA HIS A 47 -3.57 11.22 12.88
C HIS A 47 -4.13 9.83 12.61
N TYR A 48 -4.69 9.22 13.66
CA TYR A 48 -5.39 7.94 13.64
C TYR A 48 -6.84 8.12 14.13
N PRO A 49 -7.80 7.26 13.77
CA PRO A 49 -7.67 6.03 12.96
C PRO A 49 -7.48 6.29 11.46
N PRO A 50 -7.18 5.25 10.65
CA PRO A 50 -7.13 5.39 9.19
C PRO A 50 -8.45 5.96 8.66
N LEU A 51 -8.35 6.99 7.81
CA LEU A 51 -9.52 7.60 7.15
C LEU A 51 -10.02 6.75 5.96
N HIS A 52 -9.12 5.98 5.34
CA HIS A 52 -9.40 5.14 4.19
C HIS A 52 -8.94 3.72 4.44
N HIS A 53 -9.74 2.76 3.97
CA HIS A 53 -9.42 1.33 3.95
C HIS A 53 -9.49 0.85 2.50
N SER A 54 -8.49 0.09 2.08
CA SER A 54 -8.39 -0.47 0.74
C SER A 54 -8.05 -1.94 0.82
N ASP A 55 -8.77 -2.76 0.07
CA ASP A 55 -8.49 -4.20 -0.07
C ASP A 55 -7.78 -4.46 -1.40
N GLY A 56 -6.64 -5.16 -1.34
CA GLY A 56 -5.92 -5.62 -2.52
C GLY A 56 -6.44 -6.99 -2.97
N TYR A 57 -6.66 -7.15 -4.27
CA TYR A 57 -7.08 -8.41 -4.87
C TYR A 57 -6.07 -8.88 -5.92
N LEU A 58 -5.86 -10.19 -5.99
CA LEU A 58 -5.20 -10.80 -7.15
C LEU A 58 -6.14 -10.65 -8.35
N MET A 59 -5.72 -9.89 -9.36
CA MET A 59 -6.48 -9.74 -10.60
C MET A 59 -5.80 -10.53 -11.71
N LEU A 60 -6.59 -11.29 -12.46
CA LEU A 60 -6.18 -12.00 -13.66
C LEU A 60 -6.75 -11.28 -14.88
N SER A 61 -6.03 -11.29 -16.01
CA SER A 61 -6.58 -10.75 -17.25
C SER A 61 -7.78 -11.59 -17.71
N THR A 62 -8.71 -10.94 -18.41
CA THR A 62 -9.89 -11.63 -18.97
C THR A 62 -9.47 -12.82 -19.84
N ASP A 63 -8.47 -12.62 -20.71
CA ASP A 63 -7.98 -13.68 -21.60
C ASP A 63 -7.36 -14.84 -20.82
N PHE A 64 -6.63 -14.57 -19.75
CA PHE A 64 -6.06 -15.64 -18.92
C PHE A 64 -7.16 -16.44 -18.24
N TYR A 65 -8.14 -15.76 -17.65
CA TYR A 65 -9.26 -16.42 -16.98
C TYR A 65 -10.06 -17.30 -17.95
N LEU A 66 -10.39 -16.79 -19.14
CA LEU A 66 -11.19 -17.54 -20.11
C LEU A 66 -10.47 -18.75 -20.71
N ASN A 67 -9.16 -18.68 -20.91
CA ASN A 67 -8.37 -19.77 -21.49
C ASN A 67 -7.88 -20.79 -20.43
N TYR A 68 -7.84 -20.39 -19.15
CA TYR A 68 -7.24 -21.19 -18.07
C TYR A 68 -8.07 -21.14 -16.78
N THR A 69 -9.39 -21.30 -16.88
CA THR A 69 -10.31 -21.21 -15.73
C THR A 69 -9.89 -22.10 -14.56
N ASP A 70 -9.56 -23.37 -14.81
CA ASP A 70 -9.16 -24.30 -13.76
C ASP A 70 -7.91 -23.83 -13.01
N VAL A 71 -6.95 -23.23 -13.72
CA VAL A 71 -5.72 -22.68 -13.13
C VAL A 71 -6.04 -21.42 -12.34
N ALA A 72 -6.90 -20.54 -12.88
CA ALA A 72 -7.35 -19.34 -12.19
C ALA A 72 -8.04 -19.66 -10.86
N GLU A 73 -8.91 -20.67 -10.84
CA GLU A 73 -9.59 -21.15 -9.63
C GLU A 73 -8.61 -21.78 -8.63
N GLN A 74 -7.61 -22.54 -9.11
CA GLN A 74 -6.55 -23.08 -8.26
C GLN A 74 -5.71 -21.97 -7.62
N LEU A 75 -5.33 -20.94 -8.39
CA LEU A 75 -4.60 -19.78 -7.88
C LEU A 75 -5.41 -19.05 -6.81
N TRP A 76 -6.70 -18.83 -7.05
CA TRP A 76 -7.59 -18.21 -6.07
C TRP A 76 -7.73 -19.04 -4.80
N SER A 77 -7.86 -20.37 -4.94
CA SER A 77 -7.98 -21.28 -3.80
C SER A 77 -6.69 -21.39 -2.99
N ALA A 78 -5.53 -21.26 -3.64
CA ALA A 78 -4.23 -21.32 -2.99
C ALA A 78 -3.87 -20.01 -2.26
N LEU A 79 -4.37 -18.87 -2.74
CA LEU A 79 -3.94 -17.54 -2.26
C LEU A 79 -4.03 -17.38 -0.73
N PRO A 80 -5.14 -17.71 -0.04
CA PRO A 80 -5.23 -17.52 1.42
C PRO A 80 -4.14 -18.26 2.21
N TYR A 81 -3.62 -19.36 1.66
CA TYR A 81 -2.60 -20.20 2.29
C TYR A 81 -1.16 -19.76 1.96
N THR A 82 -0.98 -18.94 0.92
CA THR A 82 0.33 -18.44 0.48
C THR A 82 0.61 -17.01 0.92
N LEU A 83 -0.39 -16.31 1.44
CA LEU A 83 -0.24 -14.96 2.00
C LEU A 83 0.61 -14.98 3.28
N ASP A 84 1.90 -14.76 3.12
CA ASP A 84 2.82 -14.51 4.23
C ASP A 84 2.93 -13.00 4.49
N LYS A 85 2.33 -12.56 5.60
CA LYS A 85 2.36 -11.18 6.07
C LYS A 85 3.79 -10.65 6.27
N ASN A 86 4.71 -11.50 6.74
CA ASN A 86 6.09 -11.09 7.00
C ASN A 86 6.85 -10.88 5.69
N ARG A 87 6.62 -11.74 4.70
CA ARG A 87 7.23 -11.62 3.37
C ARG A 87 6.83 -10.33 2.66
N TYR A 88 5.58 -9.89 2.84
CA TYR A 88 5.14 -8.60 2.29
C TYR A 88 5.84 -7.42 2.97
N LEU A 89 5.97 -7.43 4.30
CA LEU A 89 6.73 -6.40 5.02
C LEU A 89 8.20 -6.34 4.56
N GLN A 90 8.82 -7.49 4.27
CA GLN A 90 10.18 -7.53 3.70
C GLN A 90 10.27 -6.85 2.34
N TYR A 91 9.23 -6.93 1.49
CA TYR A 91 9.22 -6.20 0.21
C TYR A 91 9.10 -4.69 0.40
N LEU A 92 8.45 -4.23 1.47
CA LEU A 92 8.38 -2.81 1.80
C LEU A 92 9.69 -2.27 2.40
N ASP A 93 10.44 -3.09 3.14
CA ASP A 93 11.72 -2.71 3.74
C ASP A 93 12.90 -2.76 2.75
N TYR A 94 12.76 -3.42 1.59
CA TYR A 94 13.85 -3.56 0.62
C TYR A 94 14.12 -2.21 -0.07
N PRO A 95 15.39 -1.75 -0.17
CA PRO A 95 15.68 -0.39 -0.60
C PRO A 95 15.22 -0.14 -2.04
N PHE A 96 14.46 0.94 -2.22
CA PHE A 96 14.37 1.64 -3.50
C PHE A 96 15.77 2.18 -3.81
N LEU A 97 16.44 1.59 -4.79
CA LEU A 97 17.67 2.13 -5.39
C LEU A 97 17.38 3.45 -6.11
#